data_AF-A0AAV6B845-F1
#
_entry.id   AF-A0AAV6B845-F1
#
_cell.length_a   1.000
_cell.length_b   1.000
_cell.length_c   1.000
_cell.angle_alpha   90.00
_cell.angle_beta   90.00
_cell.angle_gamma   90.00
#
_symmetry.space_group_name_H-M   'P 1'
#
loop_
_entity.id
_entity.type
_entity.pdbx_description
1 polymer ?
#
loop_
_entity_poly.entity_id
_entity_poly.type
_entity_poly.pdbx_seq_one_letter_code
_entity_poly.pdbx_strand_id
1 'polypeptide(L)'
;MVKRLLSQQLAKAVLFVLIGLALYGVYSGTALATILVLFVALRFTTLLAEAVRKPIPAEHWKVLLDKLTHLHEQSTPEERAEDAVALKLNPLISARELAQAQVNNALRRNPPPRRNRELIAEALGVVAFAILLPAALALFSRDFFSLRTPQGWAGMAVIASCSALYAWPHRWLKAPRFSNYRVLWWAIPFCPCLFLVAMAIETRHPYLNPFHPDHARLAAERVLALKNNVIAGRHADWVLRYARQLDERAKPEEAAFFYRGGLRLDANDRHAYERLAIFEARSSNGVPEKLTESVAVSSSYWTGVEAVNKSPRCRIDSGLENVEGCTVVILAIGNVPDEILDAAGDVVRRELDLPVLISSNSVPLPPHTRVRGLITGRQWDHAVLIKAAQTAFDPFPKAPIKYVFMTPVDIYGEGVGYTFSGSYEWGAVVSFARFENPKGDDPLLLHRTAKQTLCALIKSFKVPISPDRNCVTSYSRSLEEFDTKGNRPNAATLTLFRRAVANLNEGWREHKAMQR
;
A
#
# COMPACT_ATOMS: atom_id res chain seq x y z
N MET A 1 -18.61 41.31 11.23
CA MET A 1 -17.23 41.06 11.69
C MET A 1 -17.00 39.62 12.17
N VAL A 2 -17.94 39.01 12.92
CA VAL A 2 -17.89 37.58 13.32
C VAL A 2 -17.90 36.63 12.11
N LYS A 3 -18.65 36.92 11.03
CA LYS A 3 -18.54 36.21 9.75
C LYS A 3 -17.15 36.27 9.10
N ARG A 4 -16.41 37.38 9.27
CA ARG A 4 -15.08 37.60 8.66
C ARG A 4 -13.97 36.84 9.39
N LEU A 5 -14.03 36.81 10.73
CA LEU A 5 -13.11 36.01 11.57
C LEU A 5 -13.41 34.51 11.52
N LEU A 6 -14.69 34.09 11.49
CA LEU A 6 -15.04 32.69 11.20
C LEU A 6 -14.57 32.30 9.80
N SER A 7 -14.71 33.17 8.80
CA SER A 7 -14.26 32.87 7.43
C SER A 7 -12.74 32.70 7.33
N GLN A 8 -11.92 33.40 8.13
CA GLN A 8 -10.47 33.26 8.06
C GLN A 8 -9.95 31.98 8.70
N GLN A 9 -10.51 31.55 9.83
CA GLN A 9 -10.12 30.26 10.42
C GLN A 9 -10.72 29.07 9.67
N LEU A 10 -11.95 29.20 9.17
CA LEU A 10 -12.57 28.20 8.31
C LEU A 10 -11.85 28.14 6.95
N ALA A 11 -11.44 29.25 6.36
CA ALA A 11 -10.63 29.28 5.14
C ALA A 11 -9.25 28.67 5.38
N LYS A 12 -8.60 28.88 6.53
CA LYS A 12 -7.34 28.20 6.87
C LYS A 12 -7.54 26.69 7.01
N ALA A 13 -8.60 26.26 7.69
CA ALA A 13 -8.91 24.83 7.84
C ALA A 13 -9.28 24.18 6.49
N VAL A 14 -10.11 24.84 5.68
CA VAL A 14 -10.50 24.40 4.33
C VAL A 14 -9.31 24.41 3.39
N LEU A 15 -8.40 25.39 3.50
CA LEU A 15 -7.15 25.43 2.74
C LEU A 15 -6.23 24.29 3.15
N PHE A 16 -6.11 23.97 4.44
CA PHE A 16 -5.36 22.79 4.90
C PHE A 16 -5.98 21.48 4.41
N VAL A 17 -7.31 21.38 4.38
CA VAL A 17 -8.04 20.21 3.86
C VAL A 17 -7.92 20.10 2.35
N LEU A 18 -7.97 21.21 1.61
CA LEU A 18 -7.79 21.27 0.14
C LEU A 18 -6.34 20.99 -0.27
N ILE A 19 -5.36 21.54 0.45
CA ILE A 19 -3.94 21.18 0.30
C ILE A 19 -3.76 19.70 0.63
N GLY A 20 -4.44 19.19 1.66
CA GLY A 20 -4.40 17.77 2.00
C GLY A 20 -5.02 16.86 0.94
N LEU A 21 -6.15 17.25 0.35
CA LEU A 21 -6.80 16.56 -0.76
C LEU A 21 -5.98 16.61 -2.05
N ALA A 22 -5.39 17.77 -2.37
CA ALA A 22 -4.54 17.96 -3.53
C ALA A 22 -3.22 17.20 -3.40
N LEU A 23 -2.58 17.24 -2.23
CA LEU A 23 -1.38 16.45 -1.94
C LEU A 23 -1.69 14.96 -1.87
N TYR A 24 -2.86 14.52 -1.41
CA TYR A 24 -3.20 13.09 -1.36
C TYR A 24 -3.60 12.52 -2.74
N GLY A 25 -4.22 13.34 -3.60
CA GLY A 25 -4.49 12.98 -4.99
C GLY A 25 -3.21 12.79 -5.82
N VAL A 26 -2.10 13.40 -5.41
CA VAL A 26 -0.80 13.36 -6.10
C VAL A 26 0.23 12.48 -5.39
N TYR A 27 0.24 12.43 -4.06
CA TYR A 27 1.21 11.69 -3.23
C TYR A 27 0.54 10.57 -2.43
N SER A 28 0.83 9.34 -2.86
CA SER A 28 0.43 8.09 -2.24
C SER A 28 0.83 8.01 -0.76
N GLY A 29 -0.13 7.80 0.15
CA GLY A 29 0.06 7.25 1.51
C GLY A 29 0.87 8.05 2.54
N THR A 30 2.00 8.64 2.16
CA THR A 30 2.94 9.39 3.01
C THR A 30 2.48 10.82 3.26
N ALA A 31 1.74 11.42 2.32
CA ALA A 31 1.24 12.79 2.44
C ALA A 31 0.40 13.01 3.72
N LEU A 32 -0.43 12.04 4.09
CA LEU A 32 -1.24 12.12 5.31
C LEU A 32 -0.38 12.15 6.57
N ALA A 33 0.65 11.30 6.64
CA ALA A 33 1.58 11.31 7.76
C ALA A 33 2.33 12.65 7.84
N THR A 34 2.78 13.18 6.71
CA THR A 34 3.44 14.50 6.64
C THR A 34 2.53 15.63 7.11
N ILE A 35 1.27 15.66 6.66
CA ILE A 35 0.28 16.66 7.07
C ILE A 35 0.01 16.57 8.58
N LEU A 36 -0.14 15.35 9.11
CA LEU A 36 -0.36 15.13 10.53
C LEU A 36 0.85 15.59 11.36
N VAL A 37 2.07 15.25 10.95
CA VAL A 37 3.32 15.72 11.58
C VAL A 37 3.39 17.24 11.56
N LEU A 38 3.10 17.87 10.41
CA LEU A 38 3.10 19.32 10.28
C LEU A 38 2.05 19.97 11.19
N PHE A 39 0.85 19.42 11.25
CA PHE A 39 -0.21 19.88 12.15
C PHE A 39 0.23 19.80 13.61
N VAL A 40 0.77 18.66 14.05
CA VAL A 40 1.26 18.46 15.41
C VAL A 40 2.37 19.46 15.72
N ALA A 41 3.38 19.59 14.85
CA ALA A 41 4.49 20.54 15.04
C ALA A 41 4.01 22.00 15.12
N LEU A 42 3.10 22.42 14.24
CA LEU A 42 2.49 23.74 14.27
C LEU A 42 1.68 23.98 15.56
N ARG A 43 0.93 22.99 16.06
CA ARG A 43 0.19 23.16 17.32
C ARG A 43 1.13 23.25 18.52
N PHE A 44 2.12 22.39 18.63
CA PHE A 44 3.09 22.46 19.72
C PHE A 44 3.88 23.77 19.75
N THR A 45 4.31 24.27 18.59
CA THR A 45 4.96 25.60 18.50
C THR A 45 4.03 26.74 18.91
N THR A 46 2.74 26.70 18.52
CA THR A 46 1.77 27.71 18.98
C THR A 46 1.51 27.66 20.49
N LEU A 47 1.45 26.45 21.08
CA LEU A 47 1.27 26.28 22.52
C LEU A 47 2.48 26.77 23.31
N LEU A 48 3.69 26.49 22.82
CA LEU A 48 4.93 26.97 23.43
C LEU A 48 5.03 28.50 23.38
N ALA A 49 4.72 29.10 22.23
CA ALA A 49 4.69 30.55 22.08
C ALA A 49 3.69 31.20 23.04
N GLU A 50 2.53 30.57 23.27
CA GLU A 50 1.54 31.05 24.23
C GLU A 50 1.99 30.87 25.68
N ALA A 51 2.67 29.77 26.01
CA ALA A 51 3.20 29.51 27.35
C ALA A 51 4.30 30.50 27.76
N VAL A 52 5.11 30.98 26.81
CA VAL A 52 6.18 31.95 27.06
C VAL A 52 5.65 33.40 27.12
N ARG A 53 4.43 33.65 26.62
CA ARG A 53 3.84 34.99 26.59
C ARG A 53 3.54 35.49 28.01
N LYS A 54 4.23 36.54 28.43
CA LYS A 54 3.94 37.21 29.71
C LYS A 54 2.64 38.02 29.62
N PRO A 55 1.80 38.03 30.68
CA PRO A 55 0.64 38.91 30.74
C PRO A 55 1.11 40.37 30.77
N ILE A 56 0.42 41.24 30.02
CA ILE A 56 0.66 42.68 30.08
C ILE A 56 0.16 43.18 31.45
N PRO A 57 1.00 43.86 32.26
CA PRO A 57 0.61 44.34 33.57
C PRO A 57 -0.63 45.25 33.51
N ALA A 58 -1.48 45.18 34.53
CA ALA A 58 -2.69 46.03 34.62
C ALA A 58 -2.34 47.53 34.60
N GLU A 59 -1.18 47.90 35.16
CA GLU A 59 -0.67 49.28 35.14
C GLU A 59 -0.44 49.79 33.73
N HIS A 60 0.04 48.95 32.82
CA HIS A 60 0.29 49.34 31.44
C HIS A 60 -1.00 49.74 30.71
N TRP A 61 -2.11 49.06 31.02
CA TRP A 61 -3.43 49.41 30.48
C TRP A 61 -3.99 50.70 31.07
N LYS A 62 -3.70 50.99 32.35
CA LYS A 62 -4.05 52.27 32.99
C LYS A 62 -3.27 53.42 32.35
N VAL A 63 -1.94 53.28 32.22
CA VAL A 63 -1.09 54.29 31.56
C VAL A 63 -1.55 54.54 30.11
N LEU A 64 -1.93 53.48 29.39
CA LEU A 64 -2.45 53.62 28.03
C LEU A 64 -3.79 54.35 28.01
N LEU A 65 -4.70 54.05 28.95
CA LEU A 65 -5.99 54.72 29.07
C LEU A 65 -5.81 56.21 29.37
N ASP A 66 -4.95 56.56 30.32
CA ASP A 66 -4.69 57.95 30.71
C ASP A 66 -4.06 58.73 29.55
N LYS A 67 -3.09 58.12 28.85
CA LYS A 67 -2.45 58.72 27.67
C LYS A 67 -3.45 58.96 26.53
N LEU A 68 -4.32 57.99 26.25
CA LEU A 68 -5.34 58.13 25.20
C LEU A 68 -6.41 59.15 25.60
N THR A 69 -6.79 59.20 26.88
CA THR A 69 -7.76 60.18 27.39
C THR A 69 -7.22 61.60 27.21
N HIS A 70 -5.97 61.85 27.60
CA HIS A 70 -5.32 63.14 27.42
C HIS A 70 -5.16 63.54 25.94
N LEU A 71 -4.81 62.59 25.07
CA LEU A 71 -4.75 62.84 23.62
C LEU A 71 -6.12 63.26 23.06
N HIS A 72 -7.19 62.61 23.51
CA HIS A 72 -8.55 62.93 23.06
C HIS A 72 -9.12 64.20 23.70
N GLU A 73 -8.64 64.62 24.86
CA GLU A 73 -8.99 65.92 25.46
C GLU A 73 -8.35 67.09 24.70
N GLN A 74 -7.20 66.86 24.05
CA GLN A 74 -6.50 67.85 23.25
C GLN A 74 -6.97 67.92 21.79
N SER A 75 -7.69 66.90 21.29
CA SER A 75 -8.15 66.85 19.91
C SER A 75 -9.46 67.62 19.70
N THR A 76 -9.64 68.08 18.46
CA THR A 76 -10.83 68.85 18.07
C THR A 76 -12.10 68.00 18.18
N PRO A 77 -13.28 68.62 18.39
CA PRO A 77 -14.55 67.89 18.45
C PRO A 77 -14.84 67.08 17.18
N GLU A 78 -14.38 67.56 16.03
CA GLU A 78 -14.53 66.91 14.71
C GLU A 78 -13.70 65.63 14.62
N GLU A 79 -12.42 65.67 14.99
CA GLU A 79 -11.53 64.49 15.03
C GLU A 79 -12.05 63.41 15.99
N ARG A 80 -12.59 63.81 17.15
CA ARG A 80 -13.20 62.87 18.10
C ARG A 80 -14.46 62.21 17.56
N ALA A 81 -15.29 62.97 16.82
CA ALA A 81 -16.49 62.43 16.20
C ALA A 81 -16.14 61.40 15.12
N GLU A 82 -15.09 61.65 14.32
CA GLU A 82 -14.59 60.70 13.32
C GLU A 82 -14.09 59.39 13.95
N ASP A 83 -13.27 59.48 15.00
CA ASP A 83 -12.75 58.32 15.72
C ASP A 83 -13.87 57.51 16.41
N ALA A 84 -14.87 58.20 16.98
CA ALA A 84 -16.05 57.56 17.56
C ALA A 84 -16.86 56.81 16.49
N VAL A 85 -17.05 57.41 15.31
CA VAL A 85 -17.73 56.77 14.17
C VAL A 85 -16.95 55.54 13.67
N ALA A 86 -15.62 55.63 13.58
CA ALA A 86 -14.76 54.51 13.19
C ALA A 86 -14.90 53.30 14.15
N LEU A 87 -15.16 53.56 15.44
CA LEU A 87 -15.41 52.57 16.47
C LEU A 87 -16.89 52.17 16.63
N LYS A 88 -17.79 52.76 15.84
CA LYS A 88 -19.25 52.59 15.89
C LYS A 88 -19.87 53.01 17.23
N LEU A 89 -19.37 54.10 17.79
CA LEU A 89 -19.87 54.75 18.99
C LEU A 89 -20.64 56.02 18.62
N ASN A 90 -21.36 56.60 19.59
CA ASN A 90 -22.05 57.86 19.39
C ASN A 90 -21.01 59.00 19.21
N PRO A 91 -21.14 59.88 18.21
CA PRO A 91 -20.20 60.99 18.01
C PRO A 91 -20.14 61.97 19.20
N LEU A 92 -21.12 61.95 20.11
CA LEU A 92 -21.16 62.79 21.32
C LEU A 92 -20.50 62.16 22.57
N ILE A 93 -19.72 61.06 22.43
CA ILE A 93 -19.11 60.43 23.61
C ILE A 93 -17.97 61.27 24.21
N SER A 94 -17.73 61.08 25.51
CA SER A 94 -16.60 61.72 26.18
C SER A 94 -15.25 61.17 25.70
N ALA A 95 -14.19 61.99 25.80
CA ALA A 95 -12.82 61.59 25.47
C ALA A 95 -12.39 60.32 26.23
N ARG A 96 -12.80 60.20 27.49
CA ARG A 96 -12.55 59.03 28.35
C ARG A 96 -13.29 57.78 27.87
N GLU A 97 -14.54 57.90 27.43
CA GLU A 97 -15.29 56.75 26.88
C GLU A 97 -14.71 56.28 25.56
N LEU A 98 -14.22 57.20 24.71
CA LEU A 98 -13.54 56.87 23.46
C LEU A 98 -12.23 56.13 23.73
N ALA A 99 -11.41 56.67 24.64
CA ALA A 99 -10.18 56.03 25.11
C ALA A 99 -10.46 54.65 25.72
N GLN A 100 -11.50 54.52 26.55
CA GLN A 100 -11.90 53.24 27.15
C GLN A 100 -12.32 52.23 26.08
N ALA A 101 -13.04 52.65 25.04
CA ALA A 101 -13.41 51.78 23.93
C ALA A 101 -12.19 51.32 23.11
N GLN A 102 -11.21 52.20 22.90
CA GLN A 102 -9.94 51.86 22.25
C GLN A 102 -9.13 50.88 23.10
N VAL A 103 -9.01 51.10 24.41
CA VAL A 103 -8.35 50.17 25.36
C VAL A 103 -9.10 48.84 25.41
N ASN A 104 -10.42 48.84 25.46
CA ASN A 104 -11.25 47.63 25.42
C ASN A 104 -11.05 46.86 24.10
N ASN A 105 -10.91 47.56 22.97
CA ASN A 105 -10.56 46.93 21.69
C ASN A 105 -9.14 46.39 21.67
N ALA A 106 -8.18 47.08 22.27
CA ALA A 106 -6.81 46.61 22.42
C ALA A 106 -6.71 45.37 23.32
N LEU A 107 -7.47 45.34 24.43
CA LEU A 107 -7.64 44.18 25.32
C LEU A 107 -8.30 43.00 24.58
N ARG A 108 -9.31 43.26 23.74
CA ARG A 108 -9.92 42.22 22.88
C ARG A 108 -8.95 41.67 21.85
N ARG A 109 -8.04 42.49 21.32
CA ARG A 109 -6.99 42.06 20.38
C ARG A 109 -5.83 41.34 21.08
N ASN A 110 -5.59 41.63 22.35
CA ASN A 110 -4.55 41.03 23.18
C ASN A 110 -5.16 40.28 24.38
N PRO A 111 -5.86 39.16 24.15
CA PRO A 111 -6.42 38.38 25.25
C PRO A 111 -5.30 37.94 26.21
N PRO A 112 -5.58 37.87 27.52
CA PRO A 112 -4.61 37.39 28.48
C PRO A 112 -4.18 35.96 28.14
N PRO A 113 -2.91 35.59 28.40
CA PRO A 113 -2.44 34.23 28.13
C PRO A 113 -3.29 33.22 28.91
N ARG A 114 -3.58 32.08 28.27
CA ARG A 114 -4.29 30.99 28.94
C ARG A 114 -3.44 30.42 30.08
N ARG A 115 -4.11 29.86 31.09
CA ARG A 115 -3.44 29.24 32.23
C ARG A 115 -2.57 28.07 31.75
N ASN A 116 -1.38 27.88 32.32
CA ASN A 116 -0.46 26.79 31.96
C ASN A 116 -1.12 25.40 32.00
N ARG A 117 -2.01 25.16 32.98
CA ARG A 117 -2.78 23.91 33.07
C ARG A 117 -3.62 23.63 31.81
N GLU A 118 -4.21 24.67 31.22
CA GLU A 118 -5.01 24.56 30.00
C GLU A 118 -4.12 24.29 28.77
N LEU A 119 -2.94 24.91 28.71
CA LEU A 119 -1.96 24.66 27.64
C LEU A 119 -1.39 23.25 27.68
N ILE A 120 -1.03 22.76 28.89
CA ILE A 120 -0.57 21.38 29.09
C ILE A 120 -1.68 20.39 28.73
N ALA A 121 -2.91 20.65 29.16
CA ALA A 121 -4.04 19.80 28.80
C ALA A 121 -4.24 19.77 27.28
N GLU A 122 -4.20 20.92 26.59
CA GLU A 122 -4.30 20.95 25.14
C GLU A 122 -3.17 20.17 24.45
N ALA A 123 -1.94 20.25 24.95
CA ALA A 123 -0.82 19.46 24.44
C ALA A 123 -1.08 17.95 24.57
N LEU A 124 -1.59 17.49 25.73
CA LEU A 124 -2.02 16.11 25.91
C LEU A 124 -3.16 15.75 24.95
N GLY A 125 -4.10 16.66 24.71
CA GLY A 125 -5.18 16.49 23.74
C GLY A 125 -4.68 16.35 22.31
N VAL A 126 -3.66 17.11 21.89
CA VAL A 126 -3.01 16.95 20.58
C VAL A 126 -2.44 15.54 20.47
N VAL A 127 -1.69 15.07 21.46
CA VAL A 127 -1.12 13.71 21.44
C VAL A 127 -2.23 12.65 21.42
N ALA A 128 -3.25 12.81 22.25
CA ALA A 128 -4.35 11.85 22.36
C ALA A 128 -5.15 11.74 21.04
N PHE A 129 -5.63 12.86 20.50
CA PHE A 129 -6.51 12.85 19.33
C PHE A 129 -5.76 12.78 18.00
N ALA A 130 -4.59 13.38 17.87
CA ALA A 130 -3.86 13.37 16.60
C ALA A 130 -3.03 12.11 16.42
N ILE A 131 -2.56 11.48 17.51
CA ILE A 131 -1.59 10.37 17.45
C ILE A 131 -2.18 9.09 18.06
N LEU A 132 -2.47 9.09 19.35
CA LEU A 132 -2.76 7.85 20.09
C LEU A 132 -4.09 7.22 19.67
N LEU A 133 -5.17 7.99 19.55
CA LEU A 133 -6.48 7.47 19.18
C LEU A 133 -6.51 6.93 17.74
N PRO A 134 -6.01 7.65 16.71
CA PRO A 134 -5.86 7.09 15.37
C PRO A 134 -4.98 5.83 15.34
N ALA A 135 -3.89 5.81 16.10
CA ALA A 135 -3.00 4.65 16.20
C ALA A 135 -3.73 3.45 16.84
N ALA A 136 -4.44 3.65 17.95
CA ALA A 136 -5.23 2.59 18.60
C ALA A 136 -6.27 2.01 17.63
N LEU A 137 -7.05 2.86 16.95
CA LEU A 137 -8.04 2.41 15.97
C LEU A 137 -7.39 1.65 14.81
N ALA A 138 -6.23 2.09 14.32
CA ALA A 138 -5.51 1.39 13.25
C ALA A 138 -4.95 0.03 13.71
N LEU A 139 -4.43 -0.05 14.94
CA LEU A 139 -3.92 -1.30 15.52
C LEU A 139 -5.06 -2.32 15.76
N PHE A 140 -6.25 -1.88 16.19
CA PHE A 140 -7.38 -2.79 16.38
C PHE A 140 -8.11 -3.16 15.09
N SER A 141 -8.00 -2.38 14.02
CA SER A 141 -8.72 -2.65 12.76
C SER A 141 -7.92 -3.47 11.74
N ARG A 142 -6.60 -3.61 11.91
CA ARG A 142 -5.73 -4.26 10.93
C ARG A 142 -5.07 -5.50 11.50
N ASP A 143 -4.97 -6.54 10.67
CA ASP A 143 -4.19 -7.74 10.97
C ASP A 143 -2.68 -7.48 10.91
N PHE A 144 -2.25 -6.50 10.11
CA PHE A 144 -0.86 -6.07 10.01
C PHE A 144 -0.78 -4.55 10.00
N PHE A 145 0.10 -4.00 10.83
CA PHE A 145 0.31 -2.58 10.98
C PHE A 145 1.79 -2.25 10.77
N SER A 146 2.05 -1.26 9.93
CA SER A 146 3.36 -0.63 9.82
C SER A 146 3.18 0.84 9.43
N LEU A 147 4.05 1.71 9.95
CA LEU A 147 4.08 3.12 9.58
C LEU A 147 4.37 3.35 8.09
N ARG A 148 4.97 2.36 7.40
CA ARG A 148 5.23 2.43 5.95
C ARG A 148 4.03 1.99 5.10
N THR A 149 2.98 1.43 5.70
CA THR A 149 1.78 1.03 4.94
C THR A 149 0.95 2.25 4.58
N PRO A 150 0.54 2.42 3.31
CA PRO A 150 -0.25 3.56 2.89
C PRO A 150 -1.60 3.55 3.60
N GLN A 151 -1.97 4.68 4.18
CA GLN A 151 -3.27 4.87 4.81
C GLN A 151 -4.33 5.03 3.72
N GLY A 152 -5.32 4.11 3.67
CA GLY A 152 -6.47 4.22 2.79
C GLY A 152 -7.49 5.26 3.28
N TRP A 153 -8.61 5.41 2.56
CA TRP A 153 -9.70 6.35 2.88
C TRP A 153 -10.25 6.20 4.30
N ALA A 154 -10.31 4.98 4.82
CA ALA A 154 -10.70 4.74 6.21
C ALA A 154 -9.75 5.43 7.21
N GLY A 155 -8.44 5.39 6.97
CA GLY A 155 -7.45 6.06 7.81
C GLY A 155 -7.58 7.59 7.75
N MET A 156 -7.86 8.13 6.56
CA MET A 156 -8.15 9.57 6.37
C MET A 156 -9.38 9.99 7.18
N ALA A 157 -10.48 9.24 7.09
CA ALA A 157 -11.72 9.52 7.80
C ALA A 157 -11.53 9.50 9.32
N VAL A 158 -10.74 8.54 9.83
CA VAL A 158 -10.38 8.46 11.26
C VAL A 158 -9.58 9.71 11.68
N ILE A 159 -8.51 10.05 10.97
CA ILE A 159 -7.67 11.22 11.32
C ILE A 159 -8.48 12.52 11.26
N ALA A 160 -9.31 12.70 10.23
CA ALA A 160 -10.18 13.87 10.11
C ALA A 160 -11.20 13.95 11.26
N SER A 161 -11.81 12.82 11.64
CA SER A 161 -12.76 12.76 12.75
C SER A 161 -12.08 13.07 14.09
N CYS A 162 -10.91 12.49 14.37
CA CYS A 162 -10.17 12.77 15.59
C CYS A 162 -9.69 14.23 15.65
N SER A 163 -9.26 14.80 14.52
CA SER A 163 -8.88 16.22 14.43
C SER A 163 -10.08 17.14 14.69
N ALA A 164 -11.28 16.78 14.20
CA ALA A 164 -12.51 17.51 14.47
C ALA A 164 -12.90 17.44 15.96
N LEU A 165 -12.76 16.27 16.59
CA LEU A 165 -12.99 16.09 18.03
C LEU A 165 -12.01 16.91 18.88
N TYR A 166 -10.74 16.95 18.49
CA TYR A 166 -9.75 17.82 19.14
C TYR A 166 -10.14 19.31 19.05
N ALA A 167 -10.62 19.76 17.88
CA ALA A 167 -10.97 21.15 17.62
C ALA A 167 -12.33 21.57 18.23
N TRP A 168 -13.14 20.62 18.72
CA TRP A 168 -14.48 20.88 19.24
C TRP A 168 -14.55 21.99 20.31
N PRO A 169 -13.68 22.01 21.35
CA PRO A 169 -13.73 23.04 22.38
C PRO A 169 -13.44 24.44 21.85
N HIS A 170 -12.59 24.58 20.82
CA HIS A 170 -12.27 25.87 20.19
C HIS A 170 -13.49 26.49 19.51
N ARG A 171 -14.43 25.68 19.03
CA ARG A 171 -15.65 26.14 18.37
C ARG A 171 -16.72 26.56 19.37
N TRP A 172 -16.96 25.74 20.40
CA TRP A 172 -18.15 25.85 21.25
C TRP A 172 -17.88 26.39 22.65
N LEU A 173 -16.66 26.24 23.18
CA LEU A 173 -16.33 26.57 24.57
C LEU A 173 -15.39 27.78 24.66
N LYS A 174 -15.70 28.89 23.98
CA LYS A 174 -14.82 30.07 23.92
C LYS A 174 -14.75 30.89 25.21
N ALA A 175 -15.79 30.85 26.04
CA ALA A 175 -15.85 31.68 27.24
C ALA A 175 -14.87 31.20 28.33
N PRO A 176 -14.26 32.12 29.12
CA PRO A 176 -13.32 31.76 30.18
C PRO A 176 -13.91 30.79 31.21
N ARG A 177 -15.21 30.91 31.53
CA ARG A 177 -15.93 30.03 32.46
C ARG A 177 -15.87 28.54 32.11
N PHE A 178 -15.62 28.19 30.85
CA PHE A 178 -15.54 26.80 30.39
C PHE A 178 -14.12 26.22 30.41
N SER A 179 -13.13 26.93 30.97
CA SER A 179 -11.74 26.47 31.02
C SER A 179 -11.57 25.07 31.62
N ASN A 180 -12.27 24.76 32.72
CA ASN A 180 -12.22 23.43 33.34
C ASN A 180 -12.74 22.33 32.40
N TYR A 181 -13.83 22.59 31.66
CA TYR A 181 -14.37 21.63 30.68
C TYR A 181 -13.39 21.39 29.52
N ARG A 182 -12.70 22.44 29.05
CA ARG A 182 -11.67 22.31 28.00
C ARG A 182 -10.49 21.47 28.49
N VAL A 183 -10.02 21.73 29.71
CA VAL A 183 -8.95 20.96 30.37
C VAL A 183 -9.32 19.47 30.43
N LEU A 184 -10.53 19.15 30.91
CA LEU A 184 -10.99 17.76 31.00
C LEU A 184 -11.11 17.12 29.61
N TRP A 185 -11.68 17.81 28.63
CA TRP A 185 -11.83 17.30 27.27
C TRP A 185 -10.49 16.91 26.62
N TRP A 186 -9.45 17.72 26.80
CA TRP A 186 -8.14 17.42 26.22
C TRP A 186 -7.31 16.44 27.07
N ALA A 187 -7.42 16.47 28.39
CA ALA A 187 -6.60 15.63 29.26
C ALA A 187 -7.15 14.20 29.41
N ILE A 188 -8.46 14.02 29.57
CA ILE A 188 -9.07 12.70 29.85
C ILE A 188 -8.74 11.66 28.78
N PRO A 189 -8.80 11.95 27.46
CA PRO A 189 -8.57 10.94 26.43
C PRO A 189 -7.14 10.40 26.40
N PHE A 190 -6.15 11.09 26.97
CA PHE A 190 -4.75 10.70 26.89
C PHE A 190 -4.48 9.33 27.52
N CYS A 191 -4.83 9.15 28.79
CA CYS A 191 -4.61 7.90 29.52
C CYS A 191 -5.28 6.67 28.87
N PRO A 192 -6.60 6.68 28.54
CA PRO A 192 -7.22 5.54 27.89
C PRO A 192 -6.66 5.28 26.50
N CYS A 193 -6.32 6.31 25.71
CA CYS A 193 -5.72 6.08 24.38
C CYS A 193 -4.32 5.47 24.51
N LEU A 194 -3.50 5.94 25.46
CA LEU A 194 -2.18 5.36 25.70
C LEU A 194 -2.28 3.89 26.12
N PHE A 195 -3.20 3.58 27.04
CA PHE A 195 -3.48 2.22 27.47
C PHE A 195 -3.96 1.34 26.31
N LEU A 196 -4.89 1.83 25.48
CA LEU A 196 -5.41 1.10 24.32
C LEU A 196 -4.30 0.82 23.29
N VAL A 197 -3.41 1.78 23.02
CA VAL A 197 -2.26 1.57 22.11
C VAL A 197 -1.32 0.50 22.68
N ALA A 198 -0.93 0.61 23.96
CA ALA A 198 -0.05 -0.35 24.61
C ALA A 198 -0.66 -1.76 24.59
N MET A 199 -1.94 -1.88 24.94
CA MET A 199 -2.67 -3.15 24.91
C MET A 199 -2.79 -3.71 23.49
N ALA A 200 -3.05 -2.88 22.48
CA ALA A 200 -3.14 -3.35 21.09
C ALA A 200 -1.78 -3.84 20.56
N ILE A 201 -0.69 -3.16 20.92
CA ILE A 201 0.67 -3.60 20.60
C ILE A 201 0.93 -4.95 21.26
N GLU A 202 0.65 -5.09 22.55
CA GLU A 202 0.96 -6.33 23.27
C GLU A 202 0.11 -7.53 22.82
N THR A 203 -1.19 -7.32 22.60
CA THR A 203 -2.13 -8.42 22.33
C THR A 203 -2.26 -8.77 20.85
N ARG A 204 -2.07 -7.81 19.93
CA ARG A 204 -2.32 -8.01 18.48
C ARG A 204 -1.09 -7.81 17.62
N HIS A 205 -0.18 -6.94 18.02
CA HIS A 205 1.00 -6.58 17.22
C HIS A 205 2.30 -6.66 18.02
N PRO A 206 2.61 -7.80 18.67
CA PRO A 206 3.78 -7.92 19.55
C PRO A 206 5.10 -7.67 18.82
N TYR A 207 5.13 -7.85 17.49
CA TYR A 207 6.25 -7.51 16.63
C TYR A 207 6.58 -6.00 16.57
N LEU A 208 5.69 -5.13 17.05
CA LEU A 208 5.93 -3.68 17.18
C LEU A 208 6.51 -3.30 18.54
N ASN A 209 6.52 -4.21 19.52
CA ASN A 209 7.07 -3.96 20.85
C ASN A 209 8.60 -4.18 20.82
N PRO A 210 9.43 -3.12 20.90
CA PRO A 210 10.89 -3.27 20.85
C PRO A 210 11.46 -3.99 22.08
N PHE A 211 10.69 -4.08 23.17
CA PHE A 211 11.09 -4.78 24.39
C PHE A 211 10.72 -6.26 24.38
N HIS A 212 9.94 -6.72 23.40
CA HIS A 212 9.64 -8.14 23.27
C HIS A 212 10.89 -8.88 22.73
N PRO A 213 11.38 -9.93 23.40
CA PRO A 213 12.64 -10.60 23.05
C PRO A 213 12.62 -11.14 21.62
N ASP A 214 11.46 -11.65 21.18
CA ASP A 214 11.26 -12.21 19.84
C ASP A 214 10.66 -11.22 18.82
N HIS A 215 10.65 -9.91 19.08
CA HIS A 215 9.96 -8.96 18.18
C HIS A 215 10.45 -9.05 16.72
N ALA A 216 11.76 -9.22 16.50
CA ALA A 216 12.34 -9.33 15.16
C ALA A 216 11.90 -10.61 14.43
N ARG A 217 11.81 -11.73 15.18
CA ARG A 217 11.28 -13.00 14.67
C ARG A 217 9.82 -12.87 14.28
N LEU A 218 8.99 -12.36 15.21
CA LEU A 218 7.56 -12.17 15.00
C LEU A 218 7.30 -11.21 13.82
N ALA A 219 8.12 -10.18 13.66
CA ALA A 219 8.06 -9.27 12.52
C ALA A 219 8.32 -10.00 11.20
N ALA A 220 9.39 -10.80 11.13
CA ALA A 220 9.74 -11.56 9.93
C ALA A 220 8.67 -12.60 9.57
N GLU A 221 8.21 -13.38 10.55
CA GLU A 221 7.14 -14.37 10.37
C GLU A 221 5.84 -13.72 9.92
N ARG A 222 5.46 -12.58 10.53
CA ARG A 222 4.25 -11.86 10.15
C ARG A 222 4.33 -11.34 8.72
N VAL A 223 5.47 -10.82 8.29
CA VAL A 223 5.69 -10.38 6.90
C VAL A 223 5.59 -11.56 5.92
N LEU A 224 6.18 -12.71 6.24
CA LEU A 224 6.11 -13.91 5.39
C LEU A 224 4.70 -14.51 5.32
N ALA A 225 3.90 -14.34 6.37
CA ALA A 225 2.51 -14.78 6.45
C ALA A 225 1.52 -13.86 5.71
N LEU A 226 1.94 -12.67 5.27
CA LEU A 226 1.07 -11.78 4.51
C LEU A 226 0.69 -12.41 3.16
N LYS A 227 -0.61 -12.52 2.91
CA LYS A 227 -1.13 -12.94 1.60
C LYS A 227 -0.77 -11.96 0.47
N ASN A 228 -0.64 -10.67 0.82
CA ASN A 228 -0.33 -9.63 -0.14
C ASN A 228 1.19 -9.46 -0.31
N ASN A 229 1.75 -10.11 -1.33
CA ASN A 229 3.18 -10.05 -1.63
C ASN A 229 3.69 -8.63 -1.96
N VAL A 230 2.83 -7.71 -2.39
CA VAL A 230 3.23 -6.31 -2.64
C VAL A 230 3.48 -5.59 -1.32
N ILE A 231 2.60 -5.78 -0.33
CA ILE A 231 2.81 -5.22 1.02
C ILE A 231 4.00 -5.91 1.67
N ALA A 232 4.06 -7.26 1.62
CA ALA A 232 5.16 -8.03 2.19
C ALA A 232 6.52 -7.61 1.60
N GLY A 233 6.59 -7.39 0.28
CA GLY A 233 7.78 -6.93 -0.42
C GLY A 233 8.33 -5.59 0.07
N ARG A 234 7.49 -4.67 0.58
CA ARG A 234 7.94 -3.39 1.18
C ARG A 234 8.59 -3.57 2.55
N HIS A 235 8.46 -4.75 3.13
CA HIS A 235 8.97 -5.15 4.42
C HIS A 235 9.95 -6.32 4.33
N ALA A 236 10.47 -6.62 3.13
CA ALA A 236 11.50 -7.64 2.93
C ALA A 236 12.73 -7.39 3.82
N ASP A 237 13.04 -6.11 4.12
CA ASP A 237 14.12 -5.72 5.02
C ASP A 237 13.95 -6.28 6.45
N TRP A 238 12.72 -6.51 6.91
CA TRP A 238 12.46 -7.07 8.24
C TRP A 238 12.87 -8.55 8.27
N VAL A 239 12.50 -9.29 7.22
CA VAL A 239 12.84 -10.71 7.04
C VAL A 239 14.34 -10.88 6.88
N LEU A 240 14.96 -10.08 6.01
CA LEU A 240 16.39 -10.16 5.71
C LEU A 240 17.27 -9.75 6.91
N ARG A 241 16.85 -8.74 7.70
CA ARG A 241 17.56 -8.40 8.96
C ARG A 241 17.51 -9.54 9.98
N TYR A 242 16.36 -10.20 10.12
CA TYR A 242 16.24 -11.32 11.04
C TYR A 242 17.08 -12.53 10.58
N ALA A 243 17.12 -12.80 9.27
CA ALA A 243 18.00 -13.82 8.69
C ALA A 243 19.48 -13.55 9.04
N ARG A 244 19.94 -12.29 8.94
CA ARG A 244 21.31 -11.89 9.33
C ARG A 244 21.57 -12.10 10.83
N GLN A 245 20.61 -11.77 11.69
CA GLN A 245 20.74 -12.03 13.14
C GLN A 245 20.86 -13.52 13.46
N LEU A 246 20.14 -14.39 12.75
CA LEU A 246 20.26 -15.84 12.90
C LEU A 246 21.61 -16.37 12.42
N ASP A 247 22.10 -15.81 11.30
CA ASP A 247 23.41 -16.12 10.74
C ASP A 247 24.54 -15.75 11.72
N GLU A 248 24.49 -14.54 12.29
CA GLU A 248 25.40 -14.07 13.35
C GLU A 248 25.34 -14.94 14.62
N ARG A 249 24.17 -15.49 14.94
CA ARG A 249 23.96 -16.43 16.06
C ARG A 249 24.36 -17.87 15.72
N ALA A 250 25.00 -18.11 14.58
CA ALA A 250 25.42 -19.42 14.10
C ALA A 250 24.25 -20.43 13.98
N LYS A 251 23.07 -19.95 13.55
CA LYS A 251 21.90 -20.77 13.23
C LYS A 251 21.66 -20.83 11.71
N PRO A 252 22.51 -21.53 10.93
CA PRO A 252 22.53 -21.43 9.46
C PRO A 252 21.26 -21.98 8.79
N GLU A 253 20.64 -23.04 9.33
CA GLU A 253 19.43 -23.62 8.75
C GLU A 253 18.22 -22.68 8.88
N GLU A 254 18.01 -22.13 10.08
CA GLU A 254 16.98 -21.11 10.32
C GLU A 254 17.25 -19.87 9.46
N ALA A 255 18.51 -19.40 9.41
CA ALA A 255 18.90 -18.26 8.58
C ALA A 255 18.61 -18.51 7.09
N ALA A 256 18.92 -19.71 6.58
CA ALA A 256 18.65 -20.07 5.18
C ALA A 256 17.15 -20.01 4.85
N PHE A 257 16.29 -20.46 5.75
CA PHE A 257 14.83 -20.34 5.59
C PHE A 257 14.41 -18.87 5.41
N PHE A 258 14.87 -17.98 6.29
CA PHE A 258 14.52 -16.56 6.21
C PHE A 258 15.20 -15.83 5.05
N TYR A 259 16.44 -16.18 4.65
CA TYR A 259 17.06 -15.63 3.44
C TYR A 259 16.27 -16.01 2.17
N ARG A 260 15.84 -17.26 2.03
CA ARG A 260 14.98 -17.69 0.91
C ARG A 260 13.64 -16.97 0.93
N GLY A 261 13.04 -16.83 2.11
CA GLY A 261 11.80 -16.07 2.32
C GLY A 261 11.95 -14.58 1.96
N GLY A 262 13.09 -13.98 2.31
CA GLY A 262 13.44 -12.61 1.98
C GLY A 262 13.66 -12.41 0.49
N LEU A 263 14.43 -13.28 -0.16
CA LEU A 263 14.67 -13.25 -1.61
C LEU A 263 13.42 -13.48 -2.44
N ARG A 264 12.45 -14.26 -1.93
CA ARG A 264 11.11 -14.37 -2.52
C ARG A 264 10.39 -13.01 -2.58
N LEU A 265 10.63 -12.14 -1.61
CA LEU A 265 10.00 -10.82 -1.47
C LEU A 265 10.82 -9.69 -2.12
N ASP A 266 12.15 -9.82 -2.12
CA ASP A 266 13.09 -8.93 -2.77
C ASP A 266 14.28 -9.70 -3.36
N ALA A 267 14.18 -10.02 -4.65
CA ALA A 267 15.19 -10.79 -5.38
C ALA A 267 16.45 -9.97 -5.76
N ASN A 268 16.62 -8.75 -5.22
CA ASN A 268 17.82 -7.93 -5.47
C ASN A 268 18.91 -8.06 -4.39
N ASP A 269 18.63 -8.70 -3.25
CA ASP A 269 19.58 -8.72 -2.13
C ASP A 269 20.76 -9.68 -2.43
N ARG A 270 21.86 -9.12 -2.94
CA ARG A 270 23.10 -9.86 -3.25
C ARG A 270 23.68 -10.58 -2.04
N HIS A 271 23.65 -9.94 -0.87
CA HIS A 271 24.17 -10.52 0.36
C HIS A 271 23.41 -11.80 0.73
N ALA A 272 22.08 -11.82 0.60
CA ALA A 272 21.30 -13.01 0.87
C ALA A 272 21.66 -14.19 -0.07
N TYR A 273 21.94 -13.92 -1.35
CA TYR A 273 22.43 -14.96 -2.27
C TYR A 273 23.81 -15.49 -1.87
N GLU A 274 24.75 -14.61 -1.57
CA GLU A 274 26.11 -15.00 -1.14
C GLU A 274 26.07 -15.89 0.11
N ARG A 275 25.25 -15.54 1.10
CA ARG A 275 25.10 -16.34 2.32
C ARG A 275 24.45 -17.69 2.07
N LEU A 276 23.41 -17.76 1.23
CA LEU A 276 22.79 -19.03 0.86
C LEU A 276 23.76 -19.95 0.12
N ALA A 277 24.58 -19.42 -0.79
CA ALA A 277 25.61 -20.21 -1.48
C ALA A 277 26.62 -20.82 -0.50
N ILE A 278 27.04 -20.07 0.52
CA ILE A 278 27.92 -20.58 1.59
C ILE A 278 27.25 -21.70 2.38
N PHE A 279 25.96 -21.57 2.72
CA PHE A 279 25.23 -22.60 3.46
C PHE A 279 25.04 -23.87 2.64
N GLU A 280 24.73 -23.73 1.35
CA GLU A 280 24.57 -24.86 0.43
C GLU A 280 25.89 -25.59 0.18
N ALA A 281 27.01 -24.87 0.08
CA ALA A 281 28.35 -25.44 0.00
C ALA A 281 28.76 -26.21 1.27
N ARG A 282 28.36 -25.74 2.47
CA ARG A 282 28.63 -26.42 3.74
C ARG A 282 27.78 -27.68 3.95
N SER A 283 26.56 -27.68 3.43
CA SER A 283 25.68 -28.85 3.49
C SER A 283 26.09 -29.95 2.49
N SER A 284 26.90 -29.62 1.50
CA SER A 284 27.35 -30.51 0.43
C SER A 284 28.83 -30.91 0.58
N ASN A 285 29.19 -31.50 1.73
CA ASN A 285 30.43 -32.28 1.85
C ASN A 285 30.33 -33.58 1.01
N GLY A 286 30.23 -33.46 -0.32
CA GLY A 286 30.17 -34.64 -1.19
C GLY A 286 29.96 -34.41 -2.70
N VAL A 287 29.68 -33.21 -3.20
CA VAL A 287 29.70 -32.95 -4.65
C VAL A 287 30.07 -31.49 -4.92
N PRO A 288 31.26 -31.18 -5.47
CA PRO A 288 31.53 -29.90 -6.10
C PRO A 288 31.16 -29.99 -7.59
N GLU A 289 30.16 -29.20 -8.03
CA GLU A 289 29.87 -28.73 -9.41
C GLU A 289 28.36 -28.42 -9.50
N LYS A 290 27.81 -27.28 -9.92
CA LYS A 290 28.23 -26.05 -10.58
C LYS A 290 27.24 -24.97 -10.13
N LEU A 291 27.69 -24.03 -9.30
CA LEU A 291 27.00 -22.73 -9.11
C LEU A 291 27.75 -21.60 -9.83
N THR A 292 28.79 -21.95 -10.60
CA THR A 292 29.51 -21.07 -11.48
C THR A 292 28.89 -21.08 -12.87
N GLU A 293 28.64 -19.86 -13.34
CA GLU A 293 27.98 -19.48 -14.59
C GLU A 293 26.47 -19.73 -14.63
N SER A 294 25.72 -18.97 -13.80
CA SER A 294 24.43 -18.47 -14.27
C SER A 294 24.69 -17.48 -15.41
N VAL A 295 25.05 -18.00 -16.60
CA VAL A 295 24.96 -17.22 -17.83
C VAL A 295 23.55 -16.66 -17.83
N ALA A 296 23.45 -15.34 -17.85
CA ALA A 296 22.19 -14.64 -17.97
C ALA A 296 21.54 -15.14 -19.27
N VAL A 297 20.66 -16.13 -19.19
CA VAL A 297 19.85 -16.52 -20.33
C VAL A 297 18.70 -15.52 -20.40
N SER A 298 19.06 -14.26 -20.63
CA SER A 298 18.19 -13.16 -21.06
C SER A 298 18.15 -13.12 -22.59
N SER A 299 18.60 -14.17 -23.28
CA SER A 299 18.41 -14.30 -24.72
C SER A 299 16.91 -14.42 -25.00
N SER A 300 16.42 -13.61 -25.93
CA SER A 300 15.04 -13.69 -26.44
C SER A 300 14.69 -15.15 -26.78
N TYR A 301 13.43 -15.55 -26.56
CA TYR A 301 12.94 -16.87 -26.99
C TYR A 301 13.12 -17.07 -28.49
N TRP A 302 12.95 -15.99 -29.24
CA TRP A 302 13.10 -15.94 -30.70
C TRP A 302 14.22 -14.95 -31.01
N THR A 303 15.26 -15.43 -31.69
CA THR A 303 16.19 -14.52 -32.38
C THR A 303 15.49 -14.05 -33.67
N GLY A 304 15.84 -12.89 -34.23
CA GLY A 304 15.10 -12.26 -35.34
C GLY A 304 14.90 -13.09 -36.63
N VAL A 305 15.40 -14.33 -36.67
CA VAL A 305 15.26 -15.31 -37.76
C VAL A 305 14.32 -16.47 -37.39
N GLU A 306 14.08 -16.76 -36.10
CA GLU A 306 13.15 -17.81 -35.65
C GLU A 306 11.71 -17.29 -35.60
N ALA A 307 10.83 -17.87 -36.42
CA ALA A 307 9.40 -17.58 -36.38
C ALA A 307 8.72 -18.29 -35.19
N VAL A 308 7.68 -17.66 -34.64
CA VAL A 308 6.80 -18.27 -33.65
C VAL A 308 6.10 -19.49 -34.27
N ASN A 309 6.30 -20.68 -33.71
CA ASN A 309 5.63 -21.88 -34.22
C ASN A 309 4.14 -21.87 -33.84
N LYS A 310 3.28 -21.99 -34.86
CA LYS A 310 1.84 -22.08 -34.64
C LYS A 310 1.50 -23.34 -33.84
N SER A 311 0.61 -23.18 -32.86
CA SER A 311 0.12 -24.31 -32.08
C SER A 311 -1.14 -24.91 -32.70
N PRO A 312 -1.34 -26.24 -32.60
CA PRO A 312 -2.56 -26.89 -33.06
C PRO A 312 -3.80 -26.28 -32.40
N ARG A 313 -4.87 -26.14 -33.18
CA ARG A 313 -6.15 -25.58 -32.71
C ARG A 313 -7.13 -26.69 -32.37
N CYS A 314 -7.91 -26.51 -31.30
CA CYS A 314 -8.93 -27.48 -30.88
C CYS A 314 -10.25 -26.78 -30.49
N ARG A 315 -11.30 -27.57 -30.28
CA ARG A 315 -12.50 -27.15 -29.53
C ARG A 315 -12.43 -27.74 -28.14
N ILE A 316 -12.94 -27.01 -27.15
CA ILE A 316 -13.10 -27.55 -25.79
C ILE A 316 -14.41 -28.34 -25.76
N ASP A 317 -14.29 -29.65 -25.90
CA ASP A 317 -15.38 -30.62 -25.88
C ASP A 317 -14.92 -31.95 -25.25
N SER A 318 -15.82 -32.93 -25.22
CA SER A 318 -15.53 -34.27 -24.65
C SER A 318 -14.40 -35.01 -25.39
N GLY A 319 -14.00 -34.60 -26.60
CA GLY A 319 -12.87 -35.20 -27.31
C GLY A 319 -11.55 -35.06 -26.56
N LEU A 320 -11.41 -34.01 -25.74
CA LEU A 320 -10.24 -33.79 -24.89
C LEU A 320 -10.11 -34.79 -23.73
N GLU A 321 -11.13 -35.60 -23.43
CA GLU A 321 -11.01 -36.68 -22.45
C GLU A 321 -10.02 -37.78 -22.90
N ASN A 322 -9.71 -37.83 -24.20
CA ASN A 322 -8.84 -38.86 -24.76
C ASN A 322 -7.33 -38.52 -24.72
N VAL A 323 -6.93 -37.35 -24.20
CA VAL A 323 -5.51 -36.96 -24.15
C VAL A 323 -4.63 -38.01 -23.47
N GLU A 324 -3.45 -38.25 -24.03
CA GLU A 324 -2.52 -39.29 -23.55
C GLU A 324 -1.91 -38.96 -22.19
N GLY A 325 -1.65 -37.68 -21.93
CA GLY A 325 -1.08 -37.17 -20.69
C GLY A 325 -1.35 -35.68 -20.53
N CYS A 326 -0.57 -35.06 -19.63
CA CYS A 326 -0.75 -33.68 -19.27
C CYS A 326 -0.68 -32.77 -20.50
N THR A 327 -1.77 -32.06 -20.76
CA THR A 327 -1.92 -31.22 -21.95
C THR A 327 -2.30 -29.81 -21.51
N VAL A 328 -1.74 -28.81 -22.18
CA VAL A 328 -2.06 -27.39 -21.93
C VAL A 328 -3.05 -26.92 -22.98
N VAL A 329 -4.15 -26.32 -22.54
CA VAL A 329 -5.13 -25.68 -23.43
C VAL A 329 -5.13 -24.18 -23.18
N ILE A 330 -4.74 -23.40 -24.17
CA ILE A 330 -4.77 -21.93 -24.12
C ILE A 330 -6.10 -21.44 -24.68
N LEU A 331 -6.78 -20.56 -23.96
CA LEU A 331 -8.09 -20.03 -24.32
C LEU A 331 -8.06 -18.49 -24.25
N ALA A 332 -8.65 -17.84 -25.25
CA ALA A 332 -8.85 -16.39 -25.26
C ALA A 332 -10.13 -15.97 -24.52
N ILE A 333 -9.99 -15.00 -23.62
CA ILE A 333 -11.10 -14.25 -23.02
C ILE A 333 -11.01 -12.79 -23.49
N GLY A 334 -11.94 -12.41 -24.36
CA GLY A 334 -11.90 -11.14 -25.09
C GLY A 334 -11.12 -11.24 -26.41
N ASN A 335 -10.75 -10.08 -26.94
CA ASN A 335 -10.03 -9.99 -28.21
C ASN A 335 -8.52 -10.21 -27.99
N VAL A 336 -8.07 -11.47 -28.04
CA VAL A 336 -6.66 -11.85 -27.95
C VAL A 336 -6.16 -12.23 -29.35
N PRO A 337 -5.15 -11.52 -29.90
CA PRO A 337 -4.54 -11.89 -31.18
C PRO A 337 -3.95 -13.31 -31.18
N ASP A 338 -4.09 -14.01 -32.32
CA ASP A 338 -3.56 -15.38 -32.49
C ASP A 338 -2.04 -15.46 -32.28
N GLU A 339 -1.31 -14.41 -32.65
CA GLU A 339 0.14 -14.32 -32.50
C GLU A 339 0.56 -14.40 -31.02
N ILE A 340 -0.22 -13.79 -30.11
CA ILE A 340 0.02 -13.87 -28.67
C ILE A 340 -0.24 -15.30 -28.16
N LEU A 341 -1.32 -15.93 -28.63
CA LEU A 341 -1.68 -17.30 -28.25
C LEU A 341 -0.61 -18.30 -28.72
N ASP A 342 -0.15 -18.15 -29.97
CA ASP A 342 0.89 -18.99 -30.56
C ASP A 342 2.25 -18.77 -29.88
N ALA A 343 2.62 -17.52 -29.58
CA ALA A 343 3.86 -17.21 -28.86
C ALA A 343 3.90 -17.86 -27.47
N ALA A 344 2.78 -17.82 -26.77
CA ALA A 344 2.65 -18.49 -25.48
C ALA A 344 2.73 -20.02 -25.61
N GLY A 345 2.06 -20.59 -26.61
CA GLY A 345 2.08 -22.03 -26.85
C GLY A 345 3.44 -22.57 -27.29
N ASP A 346 4.17 -21.84 -28.15
CA ASP A 346 5.52 -22.21 -28.58
C ASP A 346 6.49 -22.27 -27.40
N VAL A 347 6.49 -21.25 -26.54
CA VAL A 347 7.38 -21.22 -25.36
C VAL A 347 7.04 -22.32 -24.36
N VAL A 348 5.75 -22.60 -24.12
CA VAL A 348 5.35 -23.71 -23.24
C VAL A 348 5.84 -25.04 -23.79
N ARG A 349 5.65 -25.29 -25.09
CA ARG A 349 6.11 -26.53 -25.73
C ARG A 349 7.63 -26.67 -25.65
N ARG A 350 8.36 -25.61 -26.01
CA ARG A 350 9.82 -25.58 -26.08
C ARG A 350 10.49 -25.74 -24.71
N GLU A 351 10.00 -25.02 -23.70
CA GLU A 351 10.67 -24.92 -22.40
C GLU A 351 10.17 -25.96 -21.38
N LEU A 352 8.95 -26.48 -21.54
CA LEU A 352 8.35 -27.46 -20.61
C LEU A 352 8.13 -28.85 -21.20
N ASP A 353 8.30 -29.03 -22.51
CA ASP A 353 8.03 -30.29 -23.21
C ASP A 353 6.61 -30.83 -22.96
N LEU A 354 5.64 -29.91 -23.00
CA LEU A 354 4.22 -30.24 -22.87
C LEU A 354 3.48 -30.08 -24.20
N PRO A 355 2.53 -30.98 -24.53
CA PRO A 355 1.57 -30.76 -25.59
C PRO A 355 0.74 -29.49 -25.33
N VAL A 356 0.61 -28.63 -26.34
CA VAL A 356 -0.18 -27.40 -26.26
C VAL A 356 -1.20 -27.36 -27.39
N LEU A 357 -2.45 -27.08 -27.03
CA LEU A 357 -3.55 -26.79 -27.93
C LEU A 357 -4.07 -25.37 -27.68
N ILE A 358 -4.49 -24.67 -28.72
CA ILE A 358 -5.19 -23.39 -28.57
C ILE A 358 -6.67 -23.60 -28.92
N SER A 359 -7.54 -23.20 -28.00
CA SER A 359 -8.98 -23.26 -28.21
C SER A 359 -9.42 -22.28 -29.29
N SER A 360 -10.22 -22.77 -30.23
CA SER A 360 -10.94 -21.97 -31.22
C SER A 360 -12.21 -21.33 -30.66
N ASN A 361 -12.61 -21.69 -29.43
CA ASN A 361 -13.74 -21.07 -28.76
C ASN A 361 -13.34 -19.67 -28.26
N SER A 362 -14.22 -18.68 -28.44
CA SER A 362 -14.04 -17.33 -27.89
C SER A 362 -14.94 -17.12 -26.69
N VAL A 363 -14.38 -16.66 -25.56
CA VAL A 363 -15.17 -16.20 -24.41
C VAL A 363 -15.31 -14.68 -24.47
N PRO A 364 -16.53 -14.12 -24.50
CA PRO A 364 -16.70 -12.68 -24.43
C PRO A 364 -16.25 -12.14 -23.07
N LEU A 365 -15.75 -10.90 -23.04
CA LEU A 365 -15.39 -10.25 -21.78
C LEU A 365 -16.64 -10.00 -20.93
N PRO A 366 -16.67 -10.44 -19.66
CA PRO A 366 -17.75 -10.09 -18.75
C PRO A 366 -17.68 -8.59 -18.38
N PRO A 367 -18.71 -8.03 -17.71
CA PRO A 367 -18.64 -6.68 -17.17
C PRO A 367 -17.44 -6.49 -16.23
N HIS A 368 -16.82 -5.31 -16.29
CA HIS A 368 -15.72 -4.94 -15.39
C HIS A 368 -16.20 -4.83 -13.95
N THR A 369 -15.32 -5.12 -12.99
CA THR A 369 -15.67 -5.17 -11.56
C THR A 369 -15.23 -3.92 -10.80
N ARG A 370 -14.29 -3.14 -11.34
CA ARG A 370 -13.91 -1.83 -10.78
C ARG A 370 -13.25 -0.90 -11.78
N VAL A 371 -13.16 0.37 -11.40
CA VAL A 371 -12.45 1.44 -12.13
C VAL A 371 -11.27 1.89 -11.29
N ARG A 372 -10.11 1.27 -11.52
CA ARG A 372 -8.84 1.52 -10.79
C ARG A 372 -7.58 1.08 -11.58
N GLY A 373 -7.73 0.84 -12.88
CA GLY A 373 -6.68 0.36 -13.78
C GLY A 373 -5.61 1.41 -14.08
N LEU A 374 -5.01 1.37 -15.26
CA LEU A 374 -4.08 2.40 -15.73
C LEU A 374 -4.72 3.80 -15.57
N ILE A 375 -4.33 4.53 -14.51
CA ILE A 375 -4.75 5.87 -14.04
C ILE A 375 -6.28 6.05 -13.80
N THR A 376 -7.15 5.58 -14.71
CA THR A 376 -8.63 5.51 -14.59
C THR A 376 -9.24 4.30 -15.34
N GLY A 377 -8.42 3.33 -15.77
CA GLY A 377 -8.87 2.19 -16.59
C GLY A 377 -9.84 1.22 -15.90
N ARG A 378 -10.64 0.51 -16.70
CA ARG A 378 -11.46 -0.62 -16.24
C ARG A 378 -10.56 -1.79 -15.82
N GLN A 379 -10.96 -2.48 -14.76
CA GLN A 379 -10.25 -3.65 -14.23
C GLN A 379 -11.22 -4.79 -13.93
N TRP A 380 -10.73 -6.01 -14.10
CA TRP A 380 -11.49 -7.24 -13.87
C TRP A 380 -10.88 -8.05 -12.74
N ASP A 381 -11.73 -8.53 -11.86
CA ASP A 381 -11.37 -9.58 -10.93
C ASP A 381 -11.12 -10.86 -11.73
N HIS A 382 -9.95 -11.48 -11.58
CA HIS A 382 -9.65 -12.72 -12.28
C HIS A 382 -10.66 -13.85 -11.98
N ALA A 383 -11.33 -13.85 -10.80
CA ALA A 383 -12.40 -14.80 -10.48
C ALA A 383 -13.62 -14.66 -11.40
N VAL A 384 -13.94 -13.43 -11.83
CA VAL A 384 -15.06 -13.17 -12.76
C VAL A 384 -14.72 -13.67 -14.16
N LEU A 385 -13.47 -13.53 -14.59
CA LEU A 385 -13.00 -14.10 -15.86
C LEU A 385 -13.05 -15.62 -15.86
N ILE A 386 -12.63 -16.25 -14.76
CA ILE A 386 -12.70 -17.71 -14.58
C ILE A 386 -14.15 -18.18 -14.65
N LYS A 387 -15.06 -17.52 -13.94
CA LYS A 387 -16.49 -17.86 -13.99
C LYS A 387 -17.06 -17.73 -15.40
N ALA A 388 -16.71 -16.68 -16.14
CA ALA A 388 -17.15 -16.50 -17.52
C ALA A 388 -16.68 -17.63 -18.44
N ALA A 389 -15.40 -18.03 -18.32
CA ALA A 389 -14.88 -19.18 -19.05
C ALA A 389 -15.57 -20.49 -18.62
N GLN A 390 -15.83 -20.66 -17.32
CA GLN A 390 -16.50 -21.85 -16.82
C GLN A 390 -17.93 -22.00 -17.36
N THR A 391 -18.69 -20.91 -17.38
CA THR A 391 -20.05 -20.91 -17.94
C THR A 391 -20.07 -21.16 -19.45
N ALA A 392 -19.00 -20.80 -20.16
CA ALA A 392 -18.92 -21.01 -21.61
C ALA A 392 -18.66 -22.48 -22.00
N PHE A 393 -18.08 -23.31 -21.11
CA PHE A 393 -17.54 -24.63 -21.45
C PHE A 393 -17.90 -25.74 -20.45
N ASP A 394 -19.09 -25.69 -19.85
CA ASP A 394 -19.58 -26.79 -19.01
C ASP A 394 -20.16 -27.91 -19.90
N PRO A 395 -19.63 -29.16 -19.86
CA PRO A 395 -18.65 -29.68 -18.90
C PRO A 395 -17.17 -29.53 -19.31
N PHE A 396 -16.32 -29.24 -18.31
CA PHE A 396 -14.87 -29.35 -18.48
C PHE A 396 -14.46 -30.83 -18.52
N PRO A 397 -13.74 -31.26 -19.56
CA PRO A 397 -13.24 -32.62 -19.68
C PRO A 397 -12.44 -33.03 -18.44
N LYS A 398 -12.77 -34.20 -17.86
CA LYS A 398 -12.07 -34.76 -16.70
C LYS A 398 -10.78 -35.46 -17.15
N ALA A 399 -9.84 -34.69 -17.67
CA ALA A 399 -8.53 -35.12 -18.14
C ALA A 399 -7.42 -34.29 -17.45
N PRO A 400 -6.13 -34.70 -17.55
CA PRO A 400 -5.00 -33.99 -16.95
C PRO A 400 -4.67 -32.70 -17.72
N ILE A 401 -5.66 -31.84 -17.91
CA ILE A 401 -5.57 -30.62 -18.69
C ILE A 401 -5.29 -29.44 -17.77
N LYS A 402 -4.33 -28.60 -18.16
CA LYS A 402 -4.11 -27.29 -17.57
C LYS A 402 -4.63 -26.21 -18.50
N TYR A 403 -5.55 -25.38 -18.02
CA TYR A 403 -6.11 -24.30 -18.81
C TYR A 403 -5.35 -23.00 -18.59
N VAL A 404 -4.96 -22.31 -19.66
CA VAL A 404 -4.38 -20.96 -19.60
C VAL A 404 -5.36 -20.00 -20.25
N PHE A 405 -6.01 -19.18 -19.42
CA PHE A 405 -6.92 -18.14 -19.87
C PHE A 405 -6.13 -16.87 -20.15
N MET A 406 -6.08 -16.44 -21.40
CA MET A 406 -5.40 -15.22 -21.83
C MET A 406 -6.40 -14.09 -22.03
N THR A 407 -6.04 -12.88 -21.63
CA THR A 407 -6.92 -11.72 -21.78
C THR A 407 -6.16 -10.41 -22.03
N PRO A 408 -6.70 -9.49 -22.86
CA PRO A 408 -6.09 -8.18 -23.10
C PRO A 408 -6.38 -7.16 -22.00
N VAL A 409 -7.24 -7.49 -21.03
CA VAL A 409 -7.72 -6.51 -20.03
C VAL A 409 -6.90 -6.56 -18.75
N ASP A 410 -6.86 -5.45 -18.04
CA ASP A 410 -6.15 -5.33 -16.77
C ASP A 410 -6.88 -6.10 -15.66
N ILE A 411 -6.14 -6.98 -14.97
CA ILE A 411 -6.71 -7.89 -13.97
C ILE A 411 -6.19 -7.60 -12.57
N TYR A 412 -6.98 -7.97 -11.57
CA TYR A 412 -6.56 -7.98 -10.17
C TYR A 412 -7.10 -9.20 -9.44
N GLY A 413 -6.55 -9.45 -8.25
CA GLY A 413 -7.08 -10.37 -7.27
C GLY A 413 -7.20 -9.70 -5.89
N GLU A 414 -7.59 -10.47 -4.89
CA GLU A 414 -7.83 -9.96 -3.54
C GLU A 414 -6.60 -9.20 -2.98
N GLY A 415 -6.83 -7.97 -2.51
CA GLY A 415 -5.79 -7.15 -1.86
C GLY A 415 -4.74 -6.52 -2.78
N VAL A 416 -4.70 -6.81 -4.08
CA VAL A 416 -3.69 -6.24 -5.00
C VAL A 416 -4.24 -5.17 -5.95
N GLY A 417 -3.39 -4.20 -6.30
CA GLY A 417 -3.74 -3.11 -7.23
C GLY A 417 -3.91 -3.60 -8.67
N TYR A 418 -3.08 -4.54 -9.09
CA TYR A 418 -3.17 -5.29 -10.35
C TYR A 418 -2.30 -6.54 -10.22
N THR A 419 -2.45 -7.49 -11.16
CA THR A 419 -1.52 -8.61 -11.32
C THR A 419 -1.31 -8.91 -12.80
N PHE A 420 -0.17 -9.48 -13.16
CA PHE A 420 0.07 -9.98 -14.51
C PHE A 420 -0.58 -11.36 -14.74
N SER A 421 -0.77 -12.14 -13.68
CA SER A 421 -1.47 -13.42 -13.76
C SER A 421 -2.04 -13.88 -12.41
N GLY A 422 -2.93 -14.88 -12.45
CA GLY A 422 -3.28 -15.74 -11.32
C GLY A 422 -2.99 -17.20 -11.65
N SER A 423 -2.53 -17.99 -10.68
CA SER A 423 -2.25 -19.42 -10.85
C SER A 423 -3.11 -20.24 -9.90
N TYR A 424 -3.65 -21.36 -10.40
CA TYR A 424 -4.60 -22.22 -9.72
C TYR A 424 -4.26 -23.69 -9.97
N GLU A 425 -4.84 -24.61 -9.21
CA GLU A 425 -4.60 -26.04 -9.44
C GLU A 425 -5.09 -26.53 -10.81
N TRP A 426 -6.09 -25.89 -11.41
CA TRP A 426 -6.58 -26.23 -12.74
C TRP A 426 -5.78 -25.54 -13.88
N GLY A 427 -4.93 -24.55 -13.58
CA GLY A 427 -4.27 -23.76 -14.61
C GLY A 427 -3.94 -22.31 -14.21
N ALA A 428 -4.14 -21.36 -15.11
CA ALA A 428 -3.77 -19.97 -14.92
C ALA A 428 -4.65 -18.97 -15.70
N VAL A 429 -4.67 -17.73 -15.23
CA VAL A 429 -5.19 -16.55 -15.96
C VAL A 429 -4.02 -15.61 -16.20
N VAL A 430 -3.77 -15.18 -17.44
CA VAL A 430 -2.67 -14.28 -17.82
C VAL A 430 -3.24 -13.05 -18.52
N SER A 431 -2.83 -11.87 -18.06
CA SER A 431 -3.16 -10.58 -18.68
C SER A 431 -1.91 -9.95 -19.27
N PHE A 432 -2.04 -9.42 -20.48
CA PHE A 432 -0.99 -8.65 -21.14
C PHE A 432 -1.24 -7.13 -21.19
N ALA A 433 -2.32 -6.65 -20.55
CA ALA A 433 -2.70 -5.24 -20.52
C ALA A 433 -1.62 -4.29 -19.96
N ARG A 434 -0.71 -4.84 -19.13
CA ARG A 434 0.37 -4.09 -18.46
C ARG A 434 1.73 -4.30 -19.14
N PHE A 435 1.78 -5.05 -20.25
CA PHE A 435 3.00 -5.29 -21.02
C PHE A 435 3.12 -4.41 -22.25
N GLU A 436 2.04 -3.78 -22.68
CA GLU A 436 2.04 -2.83 -23.80
C GLU A 436 2.96 -1.65 -23.50
N ASN A 437 3.88 -1.41 -24.43
CA ASN A 437 4.73 -0.23 -24.42
C ASN A 437 3.92 0.92 -25.04
N PRO A 438 3.84 2.12 -24.41
CA PRO A 438 3.20 3.28 -25.03
C PRO A 438 3.81 3.69 -26.39
N LYS A 439 4.98 3.15 -26.76
CA LYS A 439 5.66 3.38 -28.04
C LYS A 439 5.33 2.36 -29.15
N GLY A 440 4.53 1.33 -28.89
CA GLY A 440 3.95 0.47 -29.95
C GLY A 440 4.79 -0.71 -30.46
N ASP A 441 5.85 -1.15 -29.76
CA ASP A 441 6.65 -2.31 -30.20
C ASP A 441 5.96 -3.66 -29.87
N ASP A 442 5.55 -4.38 -30.91
CA ASP A 442 4.90 -5.71 -30.89
C ASP A 442 5.78 -6.87 -30.34
N PRO A 443 7.09 -6.96 -30.65
CA PRO A 443 7.90 -8.12 -30.25
C PRO A 443 8.06 -8.28 -28.73
N LEU A 444 8.09 -7.16 -28.01
CA LEU A 444 8.25 -7.15 -26.56
C LEU A 444 6.98 -7.60 -25.85
N LEU A 445 5.80 -7.30 -26.41
CA LEU A 445 4.52 -7.77 -25.91
C LEU A 445 4.45 -9.30 -25.99
N LEU A 446 4.82 -9.88 -27.13
CA LEU A 446 4.88 -11.33 -27.32
C LEU A 446 5.82 -11.99 -26.30
N HIS A 447 7.04 -11.46 -26.17
CA HIS A 447 8.03 -11.99 -25.24
C HIS A 447 7.57 -11.93 -23.78
N ARG A 448 7.04 -10.78 -23.34
CA ARG A 448 6.54 -10.60 -21.97
C ARG A 448 5.35 -11.51 -21.69
N THR A 449 4.44 -11.65 -22.64
CA THR A 449 3.25 -12.49 -22.49
C THR A 449 3.60 -13.97 -22.42
N ALA A 450 4.50 -14.44 -23.29
CA ALA A 450 4.98 -15.82 -23.26
C ALA A 450 5.74 -16.12 -21.96
N LYS A 451 6.61 -15.21 -21.52
CA LYS A 451 7.34 -15.30 -20.24
C LYS A 451 6.39 -15.39 -19.04
N GLN A 452 5.35 -14.56 -19.01
CA GLN A 452 4.38 -14.60 -17.92
C GLN A 452 3.52 -15.87 -17.97
N THR A 453 3.20 -16.37 -19.16
CA THR A 453 2.47 -17.64 -19.34
C THR A 453 3.26 -18.81 -18.78
N LEU A 454 4.54 -18.91 -19.13
CA LEU A 454 5.44 -19.92 -18.61
C LEU A 454 5.52 -19.86 -17.08
N CYS A 455 5.73 -18.66 -16.52
CA CYS A 455 5.73 -18.41 -15.07
C CYS A 455 4.43 -18.87 -14.38
N ALA A 456 3.27 -18.46 -14.92
CA ALA A 456 1.97 -18.72 -14.32
C ALA A 456 1.59 -20.21 -14.41
N LEU A 457 1.92 -20.86 -15.53
CA LEU A 457 1.67 -22.27 -15.76
C LEU A 457 2.51 -23.14 -14.80
N ILE A 458 3.82 -22.89 -14.67
CA ILE A 458 4.67 -23.65 -13.74
C ILE A 458 4.10 -23.57 -12.30
N LYS A 459 3.68 -22.37 -11.87
CA LYS A 459 3.08 -22.14 -10.55
C LYS A 459 1.75 -22.89 -10.37
N SER A 460 1.00 -23.17 -11.44
CA SER A 460 -0.23 -23.98 -11.40
C SER A 460 0.01 -25.45 -10.99
N PHE A 461 1.26 -25.91 -11.03
CA PHE A 461 1.68 -27.24 -10.56
C PHE A 461 2.17 -27.22 -9.10
N LYS A 462 1.84 -26.16 -8.33
CA LYS A 462 2.31 -25.96 -6.95
C LYS A 462 3.83 -25.84 -6.80
N VAL A 463 4.54 -25.54 -7.90
CA VAL A 463 5.97 -25.25 -7.85
C VAL A 463 6.17 -23.88 -7.18
N PRO A 464 6.99 -23.78 -6.13
CA PRO A 464 7.17 -22.53 -5.40
C PRO A 464 7.88 -21.49 -6.27
N ILE A 465 7.72 -20.21 -5.87
CA ILE A 465 8.45 -19.09 -6.47
C ILE A 465 9.94 -19.31 -6.25
N SER A 466 10.73 -19.28 -7.33
CA SER A 466 12.18 -19.38 -7.23
C SER A 466 12.76 -18.14 -6.56
N PRO A 467 13.66 -18.28 -5.57
CA PRO A 467 14.41 -17.17 -5.03
C PRO A 467 15.45 -16.64 -6.02
N ASP A 468 15.86 -17.43 -7.01
CA ASP A 468 16.82 -17.04 -8.05
C ASP A 468 16.15 -16.13 -9.10
N ARG A 469 16.66 -14.91 -9.24
CA ARG A 469 16.16 -13.91 -10.19
C ARG A 469 16.31 -14.34 -11.64
N ASN A 470 17.26 -15.21 -11.98
CA ASN A 470 17.43 -15.74 -13.33
C ASN A 470 16.38 -16.81 -13.68
N CYS A 471 15.49 -17.15 -12.75
CA CYS A 471 14.37 -18.04 -13.02
C CYS A 471 13.10 -17.25 -13.39
N VAL A 472 12.37 -17.73 -14.39
CA VAL A 472 11.09 -17.16 -14.85
C VAL A 472 10.01 -17.10 -13.76
N THR A 473 10.06 -18.01 -12.79
CA THR A 473 9.10 -18.06 -11.68
C THR A 473 9.40 -17.05 -10.57
N SER A 474 10.55 -16.37 -10.61
CA SER A 474 10.93 -15.33 -9.65
C SER A 474 9.86 -14.23 -9.56
N TYR A 475 9.70 -13.68 -8.36
CA TYR A 475 8.68 -12.68 -8.07
C TYR A 475 9.06 -11.31 -8.65
N SER A 476 8.08 -10.60 -9.19
CA SER A 476 8.24 -9.28 -9.81
C SER A 476 7.06 -8.39 -9.42
N ARG A 477 7.34 -7.22 -8.85
CA ARG A 477 6.35 -6.23 -8.36
C ARG A 477 6.05 -5.14 -9.39
N SER A 478 6.94 -4.94 -10.34
CA SER A 478 6.86 -3.94 -11.40
C SER A 478 7.18 -4.56 -12.75
N LEU A 479 6.89 -3.82 -13.83
CA LEU A 479 7.30 -4.21 -15.18
C LEU A 479 8.82 -4.26 -15.32
N GLU A 480 9.54 -3.35 -14.69
CA GLU A 480 11.00 -3.32 -14.68
C GLU A 480 11.61 -4.55 -13.99
N GLU A 481 11.08 -4.94 -12.83
CA GLU A 481 11.46 -6.19 -12.16
C GLU A 481 11.09 -7.41 -13.01
N PHE A 482 9.96 -7.34 -13.73
CA PHE A 482 9.52 -8.39 -14.63
C PHE A 482 10.43 -8.54 -15.85
N ASP A 483 10.93 -7.45 -16.43
CA ASP A 483 11.82 -7.50 -17.58
C ASP A 483 13.20 -8.05 -17.19
N THR A 484 13.69 -7.68 -16.01
CA THR A 484 15.02 -8.05 -15.51
C THR A 484 15.13 -9.46 -14.94
N LYS A 485 14.04 -10.13 -14.55
CA LYS A 485 14.11 -11.55 -14.16
C LYS A 485 14.41 -12.44 -15.38
N GLY A 486 14.95 -13.64 -15.18
CA GLY A 486 15.21 -14.55 -16.30
C GLY A 486 13.93 -15.02 -16.99
N ASN A 487 14.07 -15.50 -18.22
CA ASN A 487 12.94 -15.92 -19.05
C ASN A 487 12.75 -17.45 -19.08
N ARG A 488 13.60 -18.24 -18.42
CA ARG A 488 13.49 -19.70 -18.38
C ARG A 488 13.43 -20.23 -16.95
N PRO A 489 12.84 -21.42 -16.70
CA PRO A 489 12.95 -22.06 -15.40
C PRO A 489 14.41 -22.47 -15.15
N ASN A 490 14.91 -22.25 -13.94
CA ASN A 490 16.20 -22.82 -13.54
C ASN A 490 16.06 -24.33 -13.27
N ALA A 491 17.21 -25.03 -13.13
CA ALA A 491 17.25 -26.48 -12.99
C ALA A 491 16.42 -27.02 -11.80
N ALA A 492 16.44 -26.31 -10.66
CA ALA A 492 15.66 -26.68 -9.48
C ALA A 492 14.15 -26.56 -9.74
N THR A 493 13.71 -25.45 -10.34
CA THR A 493 12.31 -25.21 -10.72
C THR A 493 11.83 -26.28 -11.71
N LEU A 494 12.65 -26.58 -12.73
CA LEU A 494 12.30 -27.55 -13.76
C LEU A 494 12.22 -28.98 -13.21
N THR A 495 13.09 -29.36 -12.28
CA THR A 495 13.03 -30.66 -11.59
C THR A 495 11.73 -30.84 -10.81
N LEU A 496 11.33 -29.82 -10.02
CA LEU A 496 10.06 -29.86 -9.27
C LEU A 496 8.85 -29.92 -10.20
N PHE A 497 8.89 -29.14 -11.28
CA PHE A 497 7.85 -29.14 -12.30
C PHE A 497 7.69 -30.52 -12.97
N ARG A 498 8.79 -31.11 -13.45
CA ARG A 498 8.78 -32.43 -14.11
C ARG A 498 8.25 -33.51 -13.20
N ARG A 499 8.59 -33.48 -11.90
CA ARG A 499 8.03 -34.38 -10.89
C ARG A 499 6.51 -34.22 -10.77
N ALA A 500 6.02 -32.98 -10.72
CA ALA A 500 4.59 -32.72 -10.63
C ALA A 500 3.82 -33.22 -11.88
N VAL A 501 4.40 -33.05 -13.07
CA VAL A 501 3.83 -33.58 -14.32
C VAL A 501 3.83 -35.11 -14.33
N ALA A 502 4.93 -35.75 -13.92
CA ALA A 502 5.02 -37.21 -13.86
C ALA A 502 3.94 -37.80 -12.95
N ASN A 503 3.77 -37.23 -11.74
CA ASN A 503 2.74 -37.67 -10.79
C ASN A 503 1.32 -37.50 -11.37
N LEU A 504 1.06 -36.40 -12.08
CA LEU A 504 -0.25 -36.16 -12.72
C LEU A 504 -0.53 -37.20 -13.83
N ASN A 505 0.49 -37.50 -14.65
CA ASN A 505 0.36 -38.49 -15.72
C ASN A 505 0.21 -39.91 -15.19
N GLU A 506 0.89 -40.25 -14.08
CA GLU A 506 0.74 -41.53 -13.40
C GLU A 506 -0.69 -41.72 -12.90
N GLY A 507 -1.22 -40.78 -12.12
CA GLY A 507 -2.61 -40.84 -11.66
C GLY A 507 -3.63 -40.89 -12.78
N TRP A 508 -3.35 -40.24 -13.93
CA TRP A 508 -4.21 -40.34 -15.10
C TRP A 508 -4.20 -41.72 -15.77
N ARG A 509 -3.03 -42.36 -15.87
CA ARG A 509 -2.93 -43.73 -16.40
C ARG A 509 -3.66 -44.73 -15.50
N GLU A 510 -3.54 -44.58 -14.18
CA GLU A 510 -4.29 -45.38 -13.21
C GLU A 510 -5.80 -45.18 -13.38
N HIS A 511 -6.26 -43.93 -13.51
CA HIS A 511 -7.67 -43.62 -13.74
C HIS A 511 -8.21 -44.29 -15.02
N LYS A 512 -7.48 -44.19 -16.14
CA LYS A 512 -7.85 -44.85 -17.40
C LYS A 512 -7.84 -46.37 -17.28
N ALA A 513 -6.93 -46.94 -16.50
CA ALA A 513 -6.88 -48.38 -16.26
C ALA A 513 -8.07 -48.87 -15.44
N MET A 514 -8.59 -48.07 -14.49
CA MET A 514 -9.78 -48.41 -13.70
C MET A 514 -11.10 -48.30 -14.49
N GLN A 515 -11.13 -47.54 -15.58
CA GLN A 515 -12.32 -47.37 -16.44
C GLN A 515 -12.43 -48.45 -17.53
N ARG A 516 -11.36 -49.20 -17.80
CA ARG A 516 -11.34 -50.35 -18.70
C ARG A 516 -11.66 -51.62 -17.94
#